data_AF-A0A8T4R1P0-F1
#
_entry.id   AF-A0A8T4R1P0-F1
#
_cell.length_a   1.000
_cell.length_b   1.000
_cell.length_c   1.000
_cell.angle_alpha   90.00
_cell.angle_beta   90.00
_cell.angle_gamma   90.00
#
_symmetry.space_group_name_H-M   'P 1'
#
loop_
_entity.id
_entity.type
_entity.pdbx_description
1 polymer ?
#
loop_
_entity_poly.entity_id
_entity_poly.type
_entity_poly.pdbx_seq_one_letter_code
_entity_poly.pdbx_strand_id
1 'polypeptide(L)'
;MTLEQILTEEDKASILNEVERERRRILIERLYKIGLEHPQKAIRYGTIKALSGLAKVDPSKFVQLFEKVIDSKDYTNLYSGFEILETLANIDANKFVDICKMVKWDSWKCPKEKVYSTNDINLWESLRCLIVKSFKVLPSINVDIYLELYKWGITHGHPFIGSYPFVAEETANTLDALVSVDKERFLKLFEEGAYEPTPFVSSKFKQKFDSLAVVDSDTFIDLYKQRIANKYDGGRESAFISLHMLASVRPSKFIELFDESIGEFQNIGGSDGADKLFGALARINPEKFLQIYEKQVNCSENKYQNLKYLAKSIDCLADKRPKSFIRLCERGMNSENPSVKIGTAQTLYKLATLNLTKFLELYNLGMKDESIQGETAESIIDLANINPILFVELCQKGINHKSKLVRYGTAKVLGKLASLNPTTWFILYKKGLQEKDEEENYNVTLAAAESLGSFVQTLTEKEQNSLIDDEYNFLITYLHSKYTKNPDRNHRPKQEIQQELIKLVRNSEGIDYQKLQRILEAG
;
A
#
# COMPACT_ATOMS: atom_id res chain seq x y z
N MET A 1 -22.44 3.12 -55.81
CA MET A 1 -21.72 3.87 -54.77
C MET A 1 -20.78 2.88 -54.09
N THR A 2 -19.55 2.73 -54.58
CA THR A 2 -18.57 1.78 -53.98
C THR A 2 -17.45 2.62 -53.39
N LEU A 3 -17.76 3.30 -52.29
CA LEU A 3 -16.72 3.69 -51.36
C LEU A 3 -16.15 2.38 -50.83
N GLU A 4 -14.97 1.99 -51.32
CA GLU A 4 -14.12 1.05 -50.60
C GLU A 4 -14.05 1.56 -49.16
N GLN A 5 -14.68 0.86 -48.23
CA GLN A 5 -14.59 1.16 -46.81
C GLN A 5 -13.15 0.84 -46.40
N ILE A 6 -12.27 1.83 -46.54
CA ILE A 6 -10.93 1.79 -45.99
C ILE A 6 -11.10 1.74 -44.47
N LEU A 7 -10.40 0.81 -43.81
CA LEU A 7 -10.32 0.80 -42.36
C LEU A 7 -9.75 2.16 -41.92
N THR A 8 -10.58 2.98 -41.29
CA THR A 8 -10.17 4.33 -40.91
C THR A 8 -9.10 4.27 -39.82
N GLU A 9 -8.33 5.35 -39.64
CA GLU A 9 -7.37 5.42 -38.54
C GLU A 9 -8.07 5.34 -37.17
N GLU A 10 -9.32 5.82 -37.08
CA GLU A 10 -10.17 5.65 -35.90
C GLU A 10 -10.53 4.17 -35.67
N ASP A 11 -10.83 3.43 -36.74
CA ASP A 11 -11.09 2.00 -36.64
C ASP A 11 -9.87 1.21 -36.20
N LYS A 12 -8.69 1.53 -36.77
CA LYS A 12 -7.42 0.92 -36.34
C LYS A 12 -7.12 1.21 -34.88
N ALA A 13 -7.27 2.46 -34.44
CA ALA A 13 -7.06 2.86 -33.04
C ALA A 13 -8.05 2.13 -32.11
N SER A 14 -9.31 2.02 -32.52
CA SER A 14 -10.34 1.31 -31.77
C SER A 14 -10.07 -0.20 -31.67
N ILE A 15 -9.67 -0.85 -32.76
CA ILE A 15 -9.26 -2.27 -32.74
C ILE A 15 -8.04 -2.43 -31.83
N LEU A 16 -7.02 -1.59 -32.01
CA LEU A 16 -5.77 -1.66 -31.28
C LEU A 16 -5.99 -1.51 -29.78
N ASN A 17 -6.84 -0.57 -29.33
CA ASN A 17 -7.16 -0.38 -27.92
C ASN A 17 -7.80 -1.62 -27.30
N GLU A 18 -8.73 -2.27 -27.99
CA GLU A 18 -9.40 -3.47 -27.45
C GLU A 18 -8.49 -4.70 -27.46
N VAL A 19 -7.70 -4.87 -28.53
CA VAL A 19 -6.71 -5.96 -28.62
C VAL A 19 -5.57 -5.76 -27.61
N GLU A 20 -5.12 -4.52 -27.38
CA GLU A 20 -4.13 -4.15 -26.36
C GLU A 20 -4.63 -4.50 -24.96
N ARG A 21 -5.89 -4.19 -24.65
CA ARG A 21 -6.49 -4.52 -23.36
C ARG A 21 -6.48 -6.02 -23.11
N GLU A 22 -6.83 -6.82 -24.13
CA GLU A 22 -6.77 -8.28 -24.03
C GLU A 22 -5.33 -8.79 -23.91
N ARG A 23 -4.38 -8.24 -24.68
CA ARG A 23 -2.95 -8.57 -24.58
C ARG A 23 -2.44 -8.33 -23.17
N ARG A 24 -2.75 -7.16 -22.61
CA ARG A 24 -2.34 -6.79 -21.26
C ARG A 24 -2.95 -7.73 -20.22
N ARG A 25 -4.20 -8.14 -20.38
CA ARG A 25 -4.84 -9.14 -19.50
C ARG A 25 -4.04 -10.45 -19.50
N ILE A 26 -3.74 -10.99 -20.68
CA ILE A 26 -2.95 -12.23 -20.80
C ILE A 26 -1.54 -12.08 -20.23
N LEU A 27 -0.88 -10.95 -20.50
CA LEU A 27 0.44 -10.66 -19.94
C LEU A 27 0.40 -10.63 -18.41
N ILE A 28 -0.59 -9.95 -17.82
CA ILE A 28 -0.80 -9.90 -16.37
C ILE A 28 -0.96 -11.30 -15.79
N GLU A 29 -1.78 -12.14 -16.40
CA GLU A 29 -1.95 -13.52 -15.94
C GLU A 29 -0.63 -14.31 -15.98
N ARG A 30 0.13 -14.16 -17.06
CA ARG A 30 1.45 -14.78 -17.22
C ARG A 30 2.41 -14.27 -16.14
N LEU A 31 2.44 -12.96 -15.87
CA LEU A 31 3.29 -12.35 -14.85
C LEU A 31 2.94 -12.82 -13.43
N TYR A 32 1.66 -12.90 -13.08
CA TYR A 32 1.26 -13.48 -11.79
C TYR A 32 1.66 -14.94 -11.68
N LYS A 33 1.42 -15.75 -12.72
CA LYS A 33 1.81 -17.16 -12.72
C LYS A 33 3.32 -17.30 -12.50
N ILE A 34 4.13 -16.61 -13.29
CA ILE A 34 5.59 -16.61 -13.16
C ILE A 34 6.01 -16.15 -11.76
N GLY A 35 5.41 -15.06 -11.27
CA GLY A 35 5.77 -14.48 -9.97
C GLY A 35 5.42 -15.39 -8.79
N LEU A 36 4.26 -16.04 -8.81
CA LEU A 36 3.80 -16.98 -7.77
C LEU A 36 4.57 -18.30 -7.80
N GLU A 37 4.99 -18.77 -8.97
CA GLU A 37 5.78 -19.99 -9.16
C GLU A 37 7.29 -19.73 -9.09
N HIS A 38 7.72 -18.47 -8.90
CA HIS A 38 9.13 -18.09 -8.96
C HIS A 38 9.96 -18.76 -7.86
N PRO A 39 11.21 -19.21 -8.10
CA PRO A 39 12.03 -19.85 -7.07
C PRO A 39 12.48 -18.91 -5.94
N GLN A 40 12.63 -17.61 -6.22
CA GLN A 40 12.98 -16.61 -5.20
C GLN A 40 11.77 -16.18 -4.36
N LYS A 41 11.95 -16.19 -3.04
CA LYS A 41 10.90 -15.86 -2.06
C LYS A 41 10.41 -14.41 -2.17
N ALA A 42 11.32 -13.46 -2.41
CA ALA A 42 10.99 -12.03 -2.56
C ALA A 42 9.98 -11.79 -3.69
N ILE A 43 10.18 -12.45 -4.83
CA ILE A 43 9.30 -12.32 -6.01
C ILE A 43 7.93 -12.89 -5.71
N ARG A 44 7.85 -14.10 -5.13
CA ARG A 44 6.58 -14.68 -4.71
C ARG A 44 5.84 -13.76 -3.77
N TYR A 45 6.53 -13.21 -2.77
CA TYR A 45 5.93 -12.36 -1.74
C TYR A 45 5.40 -11.04 -2.31
N GLY A 46 6.16 -10.39 -3.18
CA GLY A 46 5.69 -9.16 -3.81
C GLY A 46 4.54 -9.42 -4.77
N THR A 47 4.58 -10.53 -5.50
CA THR A 47 3.49 -10.96 -6.38
C THR A 47 2.21 -11.29 -5.60
N ILE A 48 2.35 -11.95 -4.43
CA ILE A 48 1.23 -12.23 -3.52
C ILE A 48 0.60 -10.91 -3.07
N LYS A 49 1.38 -9.94 -2.57
CA LYS A 49 0.87 -8.61 -2.19
C LYS A 49 0.17 -7.88 -3.34
N ALA A 50 0.71 -8.02 -4.55
CA ALA A 50 0.11 -7.46 -5.75
C ALA A 50 -1.27 -8.05 -6.09
N LEU A 51 -1.67 -9.23 -5.58
CA LEU A 51 -2.98 -9.84 -5.88
C LEU A 51 -4.16 -8.96 -5.47
N SER A 52 -4.02 -8.10 -4.46
CA SER A 52 -5.04 -7.12 -4.08
C SER A 52 -5.41 -6.17 -5.23
N GLY A 53 -4.46 -5.85 -6.12
CA GLY A 53 -4.71 -5.09 -7.34
C GLY A 53 -5.57 -5.87 -8.34
N LEU A 54 -5.28 -7.16 -8.52
CA LEU A 54 -6.07 -8.04 -9.40
C LEU A 54 -7.48 -8.24 -8.90
N ALA A 55 -7.68 -8.37 -7.60
CA ALA A 55 -9.01 -8.55 -7.02
C ALA A 55 -9.97 -7.42 -7.41
N LYS A 56 -9.49 -6.17 -7.50
CA LYS A 56 -10.29 -5.01 -7.90
C LYS A 56 -10.68 -5.01 -9.39
N VAL A 57 -9.93 -5.74 -10.23
CA VAL A 57 -10.04 -5.69 -11.69
C VAL A 57 -10.66 -6.96 -12.27
N ASP A 58 -10.25 -8.12 -11.74
CA ASP A 58 -10.74 -9.45 -12.09
C ASP A 58 -10.86 -10.32 -10.82
N PRO A 59 -11.96 -10.15 -10.06
CA PRO A 59 -12.30 -10.97 -8.91
C PRO A 59 -12.16 -12.47 -9.12
N SER A 60 -12.66 -12.98 -10.24
CA SER A 60 -12.68 -14.41 -10.54
C SER A 60 -11.27 -14.94 -10.69
N LYS A 61 -10.42 -14.25 -11.46
CA LYS A 61 -9.02 -14.66 -11.63
C LYS A 61 -8.24 -14.55 -10.33
N PHE A 62 -8.50 -13.51 -9.55
CA PHE A 62 -7.95 -13.36 -8.21
C PHE A 62 -8.24 -14.58 -7.34
N VAL A 63 -9.51 -15.03 -7.26
CA VAL A 63 -9.88 -16.23 -6.49
C VAL A 63 -9.11 -17.46 -6.98
N GLN A 64 -9.06 -17.69 -8.29
CA GLN A 64 -8.34 -18.84 -8.87
C GLN A 64 -6.84 -18.84 -8.54
N LEU A 65 -6.19 -17.67 -8.58
CA LEU A 65 -4.77 -17.56 -8.24
C LEU A 65 -4.55 -17.67 -6.73
N PHE A 66 -5.44 -17.09 -5.93
CA PHE A 66 -5.38 -17.14 -4.48
C PHE A 66 -5.51 -18.57 -3.94
N GLU A 67 -6.39 -19.38 -4.50
CA GLU A 67 -6.53 -20.81 -4.18
C GLU A 67 -5.22 -21.59 -4.40
N LYS A 68 -4.41 -21.22 -5.40
CA LYS A 68 -3.09 -21.84 -5.59
C LYS A 68 -2.07 -21.38 -4.56
N VAL A 69 -2.20 -20.14 -4.10
CA VAL A 69 -1.28 -19.54 -3.13
C VAL A 69 -1.53 -20.09 -1.74
N ILE A 70 -2.79 -20.23 -1.30
CA ILE A 70 -3.12 -20.69 0.06
C ILE A 70 -2.59 -22.09 0.36
N ASP A 71 -2.50 -22.94 -0.67
CA ASP A 71 -1.94 -24.29 -0.58
C ASP A 71 -0.40 -24.32 -0.63
N SER A 72 0.26 -23.18 -0.88
CA SER A 72 1.72 -23.10 -0.95
C SER A 72 2.34 -23.00 0.45
N LYS A 73 3.52 -23.63 0.63
CA LYS A 73 4.31 -23.53 1.88
C LYS A 73 4.75 -22.10 2.23
N ASP A 74 4.70 -21.21 1.25
CA ASP A 74 5.08 -19.82 1.40
C ASP A 74 3.98 -18.99 2.08
N TYR A 75 2.72 -19.41 1.95
CA TYR A 75 1.56 -18.69 2.48
C TYR A 75 1.47 -18.73 4.01
N THR A 76 1.87 -19.84 4.64
CA THR A 76 1.79 -20.00 6.10
C THR A 76 2.69 -19.04 6.88
N ASN A 77 3.60 -18.32 6.22
CA ASN A 77 4.51 -17.35 6.83
C ASN A 77 4.14 -15.88 6.58
N LEU A 78 2.95 -15.59 6.02
CA LEU A 78 2.69 -14.28 5.42
C LEU A 78 1.69 -13.40 6.16
N TYR A 79 2.21 -12.32 6.74
CA TYR A 79 1.45 -11.11 7.10
C TYR A 79 0.77 -10.46 5.86
N SER A 80 1.27 -10.71 4.64
CA SER A 80 0.63 -10.23 3.40
C SER A 80 -0.63 -11.01 3.00
N GLY A 81 -0.87 -12.19 3.59
CA GLY A 81 -2.14 -12.91 3.41
C GLY A 81 -3.34 -12.09 3.88
N PHE A 82 -3.14 -11.14 4.80
CA PHE A 82 -4.20 -10.28 5.34
C PHE A 82 -4.83 -9.35 4.35
N GLU A 83 -4.02 -8.53 3.69
CA GLU A 83 -4.53 -7.53 2.76
C GLU A 83 -5.30 -8.22 1.63
N ILE A 84 -4.87 -9.41 1.25
CA ILE A 84 -5.47 -10.24 0.21
C ILE A 84 -6.81 -10.81 0.66
N LEU A 85 -6.86 -11.40 1.84
CA LEU A 85 -8.08 -11.97 2.39
C LEU A 85 -9.10 -10.88 2.78
N GLU A 86 -8.65 -9.72 3.26
CA GLU A 86 -9.47 -8.52 3.45
C GLU A 86 -10.07 -8.10 2.11
N THR A 87 -9.24 -8.03 1.07
CA THR A 87 -9.73 -7.73 -0.28
C THR A 87 -10.73 -8.78 -0.78
N LEU A 88 -10.50 -10.06 -0.50
CA LEU A 88 -11.44 -11.14 -0.84
C LEU A 88 -12.78 -10.97 -0.12
N ALA A 89 -12.77 -10.68 1.18
CA ALA A 89 -14.00 -10.43 1.95
C ALA A 89 -14.84 -9.33 1.28
N ASN A 90 -14.18 -8.28 0.80
CA ASN A 90 -14.83 -7.12 0.19
C ASN A 90 -15.48 -7.43 -1.16
N ILE A 91 -14.99 -8.46 -1.86
CA ILE A 91 -15.38 -8.79 -3.22
C ILE A 91 -16.34 -9.97 -3.25
N ASP A 92 -16.06 -10.99 -2.44
CA ASP A 92 -16.84 -12.22 -2.35
C ASP A 92 -16.81 -12.75 -0.90
N ALA A 93 -17.70 -12.17 -0.09
CA ALA A 93 -17.87 -12.53 1.32
C ALA A 93 -18.19 -14.02 1.53
N ASN A 94 -18.95 -14.63 0.61
CA ASN A 94 -19.30 -16.04 0.71
C ASN A 94 -18.08 -16.91 0.46
N LYS A 95 -17.30 -16.61 -0.58
CA LYS A 95 -16.05 -17.31 -0.85
C LYS A 95 -15.03 -17.11 0.25
N PHE A 96 -14.95 -15.91 0.82
CA PHE A 96 -14.16 -15.65 2.03
C PHE A 96 -14.56 -16.58 3.18
N VAL A 97 -15.86 -16.66 3.48
CA VAL A 97 -16.41 -17.57 4.50
C VAL A 97 -16.10 -19.02 4.16
N ASP A 98 -16.25 -19.42 2.90
CA ASP A 98 -15.95 -20.78 2.44
C ASP A 98 -14.47 -21.10 2.59
N ILE A 99 -13.56 -20.17 2.26
CA ILE A 99 -12.12 -20.32 2.52
C ILE A 99 -11.87 -20.44 4.02
N CYS A 100 -12.48 -19.59 4.85
CA CYS A 100 -12.40 -19.71 6.31
C CYS A 100 -12.92 -21.07 6.82
N LYS A 101 -13.92 -21.67 6.17
CA LYS A 101 -14.42 -23.02 6.50
C LYS A 101 -13.52 -24.14 5.96
N MET A 102 -12.91 -23.95 4.78
CA MET A 102 -12.05 -24.91 4.09
C MET A 102 -10.69 -25.06 4.76
N VAL A 103 -10.20 -24.00 5.42
CA VAL A 103 -9.09 -24.10 6.36
C VAL A 103 -9.48 -25.12 7.42
N LYS A 104 -9.04 -26.37 7.26
CA LYS A 104 -9.41 -27.51 8.12
C LYS A 104 -8.89 -27.27 9.54
N TRP A 105 -9.71 -26.61 10.36
CA TRP A 105 -9.47 -26.31 11.77
C TRP A 105 -9.06 -27.56 12.58
N ASP A 106 -9.56 -28.74 12.20
CA ASP A 106 -9.25 -30.00 12.88
C ASP A 106 -7.89 -30.62 12.50
N SER A 107 -7.32 -30.27 11.34
CA SER A 107 -5.93 -30.63 11.01
C SER A 107 -4.91 -29.75 11.75
N TRP A 108 -5.41 -28.72 12.44
CA TRP A 108 -4.68 -27.77 13.28
C TRP A 108 -4.83 -28.09 14.77
N LYS A 109 -5.07 -29.37 15.10
CA LYS A 109 -5.05 -29.85 16.49
C LYS A 109 -3.70 -29.50 17.11
N CYS A 110 -3.72 -28.55 18.04
CA CYS A 110 -2.63 -28.25 18.96
C CYS A 110 -2.16 -29.58 19.58
N PRO A 111 -0.95 -30.08 19.25
CA PRO A 111 -0.38 -31.20 19.96
C PRO A 111 -0.17 -30.70 21.39
N LYS A 112 -0.89 -31.27 22.36
CA LYS A 112 -0.90 -30.82 23.76
C LYS A 112 0.49 -30.80 24.44
N GLU A 113 1.56 -31.20 23.76
CA GLU A 113 2.85 -31.51 24.36
C GLU A 113 4.08 -31.02 23.56
N LYS A 114 3.95 -30.15 22.55
CA LYS A 114 5.14 -29.58 21.87
C LYS A 114 5.19 -28.06 21.95
N VAL A 115 6.36 -27.58 22.39
CA VAL A 115 6.79 -26.18 22.36
C VAL A 115 6.49 -25.62 20.96
N TYR A 116 5.69 -24.55 20.93
CA TYR A 116 5.22 -23.90 19.71
C TYR A 116 6.39 -23.51 18.80
N SER A 117 6.25 -23.76 17.50
CA SER A 117 6.99 -22.98 16.52
C SER A 117 6.31 -21.61 16.38
N THR A 118 7.07 -20.53 16.23
CA THR A 118 6.54 -19.16 16.07
C THR A 118 5.56 -19.02 14.89
N ASN A 119 5.55 -19.98 13.96
CA ASN A 119 4.73 -19.93 12.74
C ASN A 119 3.26 -20.30 12.98
N ASP A 120 2.96 -21.18 13.93
CA ASP A 120 1.57 -21.64 14.18
C ASP A 120 0.73 -20.57 14.91
N ILE A 121 1.38 -19.77 15.76
CA ILE A 121 0.78 -18.62 16.45
C ILE A 121 0.40 -17.53 15.45
N ASN A 122 1.29 -17.26 14.49
CA ASN A 122 1.08 -16.21 13.49
C ASN A 122 -0.17 -16.45 12.64
N LEU A 123 -0.49 -17.70 12.25
CA LEU A 123 -1.63 -17.97 11.34
C LEU A 123 -3.00 -18.03 12.04
N TRP A 124 -3.04 -18.29 13.35
CA TRP A 124 -4.28 -18.16 14.14
C TRP A 124 -4.56 -16.68 14.46
N GLU A 125 -3.53 -15.92 14.84
CA GLU A 125 -3.58 -14.45 14.95
C GLU A 125 -4.02 -13.85 13.61
N SER A 126 -3.53 -14.42 12.52
CA SER A 126 -3.84 -14.04 11.15
C SER A 126 -5.31 -14.11 10.79
N LEU A 127 -5.94 -15.26 10.99
CA LEU A 127 -7.36 -15.45 10.66
C LEU A 127 -8.27 -14.63 11.57
N ARG A 128 -7.83 -14.36 12.80
CA ARG A 128 -8.56 -13.53 13.76
C ARG A 128 -8.58 -12.06 13.33
N CYS A 129 -7.45 -11.50 12.89
CA CYS A 129 -7.39 -10.13 12.33
C CYS A 129 -8.31 -9.95 11.12
N LEU A 130 -8.42 -11.02 10.33
CA LEU A 130 -9.21 -11.07 9.13
C LEU A 130 -10.73 -10.98 9.38
N ILE A 131 -11.21 -11.78 10.34
CA ILE A 131 -12.63 -11.79 10.76
C ILE A 131 -13.05 -10.39 11.21
N VAL A 132 -12.16 -9.67 11.88
CA VAL A 132 -12.48 -8.35 12.43
C VAL A 132 -12.36 -7.25 11.39
N LYS A 133 -11.37 -7.30 10.49
CA LYS A 133 -11.32 -6.36 9.37
C LYS A 133 -12.49 -6.53 8.41
N SER A 134 -12.98 -7.76 8.23
CA SER A 134 -14.18 -8.01 7.41
C SER A 134 -15.43 -7.26 7.90
N PHE A 135 -15.50 -6.89 9.20
CA PHE A 135 -16.57 -6.02 9.74
C PHE A 135 -16.56 -4.58 9.20
N LYS A 136 -15.37 -4.01 8.95
CA LYS A 136 -15.27 -2.65 8.40
C LYS A 136 -15.84 -2.55 6.99
N VAL A 137 -15.88 -3.68 6.26
CA VAL A 137 -16.28 -3.70 4.86
C VAL A 137 -17.63 -4.38 4.63
N LEU A 138 -18.07 -5.22 5.58
CA LEU A 138 -19.35 -5.88 5.56
C LEU A 138 -20.11 -5.62 6.88
N PRO A 139 -20.50 -4.38 7.19
CA PRO A 139 -21.32 -4.09 8.38
C PRO A 139 -22.70 -4.80 8.34
N SER A 140 -23.09 -5.36 7.19
CA SER A 140 -24.27 -6.20 7.01
C SER A 140 -24.05 -7.68 7.36
N ILE A 141 -22.81 -8.14 7.58
CA ILE A 141 -22.58 -9.42 8.26
C ILE A 141 -23.02 -9.24 9.70
N ASN A 142 -24.00 -10.05 10.09
CA ASN A 142 -24.67 -9.97 11.38
C ASN A 142 -23.66 -9.85 12.53
N VAL A 143 -23.70 -8.76 13.30
CA VAL A 143 -22.96 -8.55 14.56
C VAL A 143 -23.06 -9.79 15.47
N ASP A 144 -24.15 -10.53 15.37
CA ASP A 144 -24.36 -11.79 16.09
C ASP A 144 -23.39 -12.89 15.65
N ILE A 145 -23.01 -13.02 14.37
CA ILE A 145 -22.02 -14.00 13.90
C ILE A 145 -20.66 -13.73 14.55
N TYR A 146 -20.28 -12.45 14.71
CA TYR A 146 -19.06 -12.10 15.43
C TYR A 146 -19.17 -12.34 16.92
N LEU A 147 -20.29 -11.99 17.54
CA LEU A 147 -20.49 -12.28 18.96
C LEU A 147 -20.47 -13.79 19.20
N GLU A 148 -20.99 -14.59 18.27
CA GLU A 148 -20.87 -16.04 18.29
C GLU A 148 -19.41 -16.49 18.10
N LEU A 149 -18.64 -15.94 17.15
CA LEU A 149 -17.22 -16.25 16.97
C LEU A 149 -16.34 -15.78 18.15
N TYR A 150 -16.66 -14.64 18.75
CA TYR A 150 -16.01 -14.06 19.92
C TYR A 150 -16.32 -14.89 21.17
N LYS A 151 -17.60 -15.20 21.40
CA LYS A 151 -18.04 -16.13 22.45
C LYS A 151 -17.43 -17.50 22.24
N TRP A 152 -17.36 -17.99 20.99
CA TRP A 152 -16.73 -19.27 20.63
C TRP A 152 -15.22 -19.25 20.95
N GLY A 153 -14.50 -18.19 20.57
CA GLY A 153 -13.09 -18.02 20.90
C GLY A 153 -12.81 -17.90 22.40
N ILE A 154 -13.73 -17.30 23.17
CA ILE A 154 -13.69 -17.28 24.64
C ILE A 154 -13.99 -18.66 25.24
N THR A 155 -15.05 -19.34 24.77
CA THR A 155 -15.52 -20.61 25.34
C THR A 155 -14.64 -21.80 24.99
N HIS A 156 -14.03 -21.81 23.80
CA HIS A 156 -13.19 -22.93 23.34
C HIS A 156 -11.70 -22.72 23.63
N GLY A 157 -11.37 -21.64 24.36
CA GLY A 157 -10.21 -21.55 25.24
C GLY A 157 -8.87 -21.92 24.64
N HIS A 158 -8.11 -20.91 24.19
CA HIS A 158 -6.69 -20.91 24.49
C HIS A 158 -6.54 -20.42 25.94
N PRO A 159 -5.92 -21.15 26.88
CA PRO A 159 -5.75 -20.72 28.28
C PRO A 159 -4.84 -19.49 28.47
N PHE A 160 -4.52 -18.77 27.39
CA PHE A 160 -3.66 -17.59 27.35
C PHE A 160 -4.37 -16.33 26.84
N ILE A 161 -5.71 -16.32 26.75
CA ILE A 161 -6.48 -15.15 26.26
C ILE A 161 -6.22 -13.87 27.09
N GLY A 162 -5.87 -14.00 28.38
CA GLY A 162 -5.48 -12.86 29.23
C GLY A 162 -4.05 -12.34 29.01
N SER A 163 -3.21 -13.06 28.24
CA SER A 163 -1.80 -12.73 28.02
C SER A 163 -1.42 -12.50 26.55
N TYR A 164 -2.36 -12.63 25.60
CA TYR A 164 -2.10 -12.37 24.18
C TYR A 164 -2.59 -10.97 23.76
N PRO A 165 -1.66 -10.06 23.40
CA PRO A 165 -1.99 -8.70 22.95
C PRO A 165 -3.06 -8.64 21.86
N PHE A 166 -3.15 -9.63 20.96
CA PHE A 166 -4.01 -9.60 19.77
C PHE A 166 -5.53 -9.65 20.02
N VAL A 167 -5.99 -10.21 21.15
CA VAL A 167 -7.43 -10.19 21.53
C VAL A 167 -7.96 -8.76 21.72
N ALA A 168 -7.14 -7.91 22.33
CA ALA A 168 -7.50 -6.54 22.66
C ALA A 168 -7.61 -5.63 21.44
N GLU A 169 -6.74 -5.84 20.43
CA GLU A 169 -6.74 -5.10 19.15
C GLU A 169 -8.01 -5.38 18.35
N GLU A 170 -8.43 -6.64 18.30
CA GLU A 170 -9.61 -7.01 17.53
C GLU A 170 -10.93 -6.66 18.21
N THR A 171 -10.94 -6.65 19.53
CA THR A 171 -12.02 -6.03 20.28
C THR A 171 -12.07 -4.51 20.00
N ALA A 172 -10.92 -3.86 19.84
CA ALA A 172 -10.85 -2.43 19.52
C ALA A 172 -11.36 -2.09 18.11
N ASN A 173 -10.90 -2.81 17.09
CA ASN A 173 -11.37 -2.63 15.71
C ASN A 173 -12.89 -2.86 15.55
N THR A 174 -13.45 -3.80 16.31
CA THR A 174 -14.90 -4.09 16.31
C THR A 174 -15.69 -2.97 16.99
N LEU A 175 -15.17 -2.46 18.10
CA LEU A 175 -15.73 -1.30 18.77
C LEU A 175 -15.68 -0.05 17.86
N ASP A 176 -14.59 0.15 17.12
CA ASP A 176 -14.48 1.22 16.11
C ASP A 176 -15.50 1.08 14.98
N ALA A 177 -15.84 -0.14 14.56
CA ALA A 177 -16.91 -0.37 13.58
C ALA A 177 -18.30 -0.13 14.20
N LEU A 178 -18.50 -0.46 15.48
CA LEU A 178 -19.75 -0.20 16.19
C LEU A 178 -20.02 1.30 16.36
N VAL A 179 -18.98 2.14 16.47
CA VAL A 179 -19.14 3.60 16.55
C VAL A 179 -20.01 4.18 15.44
N SER A 180 -19.85 3.71 14.21
CA SER A 180 -20.59 4.23 13.06
C SER A 180 -21.98 3.63 12.89
N VAL A 181 -22.28 2.54 13.61
CA VAL A 181 -23.51 1.75 13.45
C VAL A 181 -24.44 1.87 14.66
N ASP A 182 -23.89 1.86 15.87
CA ASP A 182 -24.62 1.83 17.14
C ASP A 182 -23.77 2.48 18.25
N LYS A 183 -23.84 3.81 18.32
CA LYS A 183 -23.09 4.65 19.27
C LYS A 183 -23.35 4.26 20.73
N GLU A 184 -24.60 4.03 21.10
CA GLU A 184 -24.97 3.72 22.49
C GLU A 184 -24.39 2.36 22.91
N ARG A 185 -24.45 1.36 22.02
CA ARG A 185 -23.85 0.05 22.27
C ARG A 185 -22.32 0.10 22.29
N PHE A 186 -21.69 0.95 21.47
CA PHE A 186 -20.25 1.22 21.58
C PHE A 186 -19.89 1.78 22.96
N LEU A 187 -20.56 2.84 23.41
CA LEU A 187 -20.27 3.46 24.71
C LEU A 187 -20.45 2.46 25.86
N LYS A 188 -21.55 1.70 25.84
CA LYS A 188 -21.81 0.65 26.83
C LYS A 188 -20.71 -0.41 26.87
N LEU A 189 -20.32 -0.96 25.72
CA LEU A 189 -19.26 -1.99 25.65
C LEU A 189 -17.87 -1.42 25.96
N PHE A 190 -17.64 -0.14 25.65
CA PHE A 190 -16.41 0.57 25.99
C PHE A 190 -16.30 0.74 27.51
N GLU A 191 -17.37 1.16 28.18
CA GLU A 191 -17.46 1.27 29.65
C GLU A 191 -17.31 -0.09 30.34
N GLU A 192 -18.02 -1.12 29.87
CA GLU A 192 -17.95 -2.49 30.40
C GLU A 192 -16.56 -3.12 30.22
N GLY A 193 -15.85 -2.78 29.13
CA GLY A 193 -14.51 -3.30 28.81
C GLY A 193 -13.34 -2.45 29.32
N ALA A 194 -13.58 -1.29 29.93
CA ALA A 194 -12.53 -0.37 30.40
C ALA A 194 -11.91 -0.77 31.76
N TYR A 195 -12.46 -1.77 32.46
CA TYR A 195 -12.17 -2.01 33.88
C TYR A 195 -11.15 -3.10 34.22
N GLU A 196 -10.50 -3.76 33.26
CA GLU A 196 -9.37 -4.65 33.56
C GLU A 196 -8.06 -4.15 32.95
N PRO A 197 -7.28 -3.34 33.68
CA PRO A 197 -5.97 -2.90 33.24
C PRO A 197 -4.99 -4.06 33.39
N THR A 198 -4.85 -4.91 32.36
CA THR A 198 -3.63 -5.70 32.23
C THR A 198 -2.59 -4.90 31.42
N PRO A 199 -1.30 -4.93 31.80
CA PRO A 199 -0.25 -4.12 31.17
C PRO A 199 -0.13 -4.29 29.63
N PHE A 200 -0.61 -5.41 29.10
CA PHE A 200 -0.53 -5.77 27.68
C PHE A 200 -1.65 -5.14 26.80
N VAL A 201 -2.70 -4.54 27.39
CA VAL A 201 -3.82 -3.91 26.64
C VAL A 201 -3.49 -2.47 26.20
N SER A 202 -2.39 -1.90 26.71
CA SER A 202 -2.10 -0.46 26.70
C SER A 202 -1.81 0.16 25.32
N SER A 203 -1.11 -0.54 24.42
CA SER A 203 -0.86 -0.07 23.05
C SER A 203 -2.06 -0.23 22.11
N LYS A 204 -2.98 -1.15 22.44
CA LYS A 204 -4.13 -1.56 21.60
C LYS A 204 -5.43 -0.87 21.98
N PHE A 205 -5.50 -0.33 23.20
CA PHE A 205 -6.48 0.70 23.58
C PHE A 205 -6.35 2.00 22.76
N LYS A 206 -5.23 2.21 22.04
CA LYS A 206 -4.98 3.36 21.15
C LYS A 206 -6.07 3.53 20.09
N GLN A 207 -6.51 2.43 19.47
CA GLN A 207 -7.57 2.45 18.44
C GLN A 207 -8.93 2.83 19.05
N LYS A 208 -9.27 2.24 20.22
CA LYS A 208 -10.50 2.60 20.97
C LYS A 208 -10.55 4.08 21.35
N PHE A 209 -9.38 4.66 21.62
CA PHE A 209 -9.23 6.05 22.02
C PHE A 209 -9.50 7.01 20.85
N ASP A 210 -9.03 6.66 19.64
CA ASP A 210 -9.18 7.51 18.46
C ASP A 210 -10.66 7.74 18.09
N SER A 211 -11.48 6.68 18.08
CA SER A 211 -12.90 6.79 17.76
C SER A 211 -13.71 7.49 18.85
N LEU A 212 -13.33 7.31 20.13
CA LEU A 212 -13.97 8.01 21.24
C LEU A 212 -13.81 9.53 21.12
N ALA A 213 -12.65 10.03 20.67
CA ALA A 213 -12.43 11.46 20.44
C ALA A 213 -13.46 12.09 19.49
N VAL A 214 -13.95 11.32 18.52
CA VAL A 214 -14.92 11.75 17.51
C VAL A 214 -16.34 11.67 18.03
N VAL A 215 -16.65 10.63 18.81
CA VAL A 215 -18.03 10.29 19.20
C VAL A 215 -18.45 10.92 20.52
N ASP A 216 -17.50 11.00 21.45
CA ASP A 216 -17.66 11.54 22.79
C ASP A 216 -16.34 12.14 23.27
N SER A 217 -16.07 13.36 22.76
CA SER A 217 -14.83 14.06 23.04
C SER A 217 -14.60 14.37 24.52
N ASP A 218 -15.65 14.52 25.33
CA ASP A 218 -15.53 14.84 26.74
C ASP A 218 -15.01 13.62 27.51
N THR A 219 -15.63 12.45 27.30
CA THR A 219 -15.15 11.18 27.87
C THR A 219 -13.73 10.86 27.40
N PHE A 220 -13.39 11.14 26.13
CA PHE A 220 -12.02 11.05 25.65
C PHE A 220 -11.06 11.95 26.44
N ILE A 221 -11.39 13.23 26.64
CA ILE A 221 -10.52 14.18 27.35
C ILE A 221 -10.29 13.72 28.79
N ASP A 222 -11.31 13.23 29.47
CA ASP A 222 -11.21 12.77 30.85
C ASP A 222 -10.30 11.55 30.97
N LEU A 223 -10.49 10.54 30.11
CA LEU A 223 -9.62 9.38 30.06
C LEU A 223 -8.19 9.73 29.63
N TYR A 224 -8.03 10.74 28.75
CA TYR A 224 -6.72 11.20 28.29
C TYR A 224 -5.94 11.76 29.48
N LYS A 225 -6.56 12.65 30.25
CA LYS A 225 -5.98 13.24 31.45
C LYS A 225 -5.62 12.18 32.49
N GLN A 226 -6.50 11.21 32.71
CA GLN A 226 -6.23 10.09 33.62
C GLN A 226 -5.00 9.28 33.20
N ARG A 227 -4.87 8.98 31.89
CA ARG A 227 -3.73 8.20 31.36
C ARG A 227 -2.42 8.96 31.38
N ILE A 228 -2.42 10.23 31.00
CA ILE A 228 -1.22 11.08 31.09
C ILE A 228 -0.76 11.21 32.54
N ALA A 229 -1.69 11.33 33.51
CA ALA A 229 -1.34 11.38 34.92
C ALA A 229 -0.69 10.09 35.45
N ASN A 230 -0.99 8.92 34.88
CA ASN A 230 -0.51 7.64 35.37
C ASN A 230 0.95 7.34 34.96
N LYS A 231 1.91 7.71 35.82
CA LYS A 231 3.25 7.08 36.04
C LYS A 231 3.70 5.95 35.11
N TYR A 232 3.00 4.83 35.24
CA TYR A 232 3.55 3.48 35.09
C TYR A 232 2.92 2.68 33.95
N ASP A 233 2.22 3.32 33.03
CA ASP A 233 1.48 2.63 31.97
C ASP A 233 2.04 2.95 30.57
N GLY A 234 2.25 1.90 29.75
CA GLY A 234 2.47 2.01 28.31
C GLY A 234 1.31 2.71 27.57
N GLY A 235 0.20 2.95 28.26
CA GLY A 235 -0.96 3.72 27.80
C GLY A 235 -0.71 5.21 27.59
N ARG A 236 0.41 5.76 28.09
CA ARG A 236 0.78 7.17 27.91
C ARG A 236 1.07 7.53 26.46
N GLU A 237 1.90 6.72 25.81
CA GLU A 237 2.27 6.92 24.42
C GLU A 237 1.07 6.81 23.50
N SER A 238 0.22 5.80 23.71
CA SER A 238 -1.00 5.64 22.93
C SER A 238 -1.95 6.82 23.12
N ALA A 239 -2.24 7.21 24.37
CA ALA A 239 -3.10 8.36 24.66
C ALA A 239 -2.57 9.64 24.00
N PHE A 240 -1.25 9.88 24.08
CA PHE A 240 -0.62 11.05 23.48
C PHE A 240 -0.73 11.06 21.95
N ILE A 241 -0.46 9.94 21.28
CA ILE A 241 -0.62 9.86 19.82
C ILE A 241 -2.07 10.11 19.41
N SER A 242 -3.01 9.50 20.13
CA SER A 242 -4.43 9.64 19.85
C SER A 242 -4.98 11.06 20.05
N LEU A 243 -4.24 11.94 20.73
CA LEU A 243 -4.58 13.35 20.84
C LEU A 243 -4.80 14.00 19.48
N HIS A 244 -4.11 13.53 18.43
CA HIS A 244 -4.29 14.03 17.05
C HIS A 244 -5.74 13.94 16.52
N MET A 245 -6.59 13.08 17.10
CA MET A 245 -8.00 12.97 16.67
C MET A 245 -8.82 14.19 17.10
N LEU A 246 -8.54 14.77 18.27
CA LEU A 246 -9.18 16.03 18.73
C LEU A 246 -8.87 17.22 17.83
N ALA A 247 -7.80 17.15 17.05
CA ALA A 247 -7.44 18.19 16.08
C ALA A 247 -8.62 18.54 15.15
N SER A 248 -9.35 17.53 14.70
CA SER A 248 -10.48 17.70 13.76
C SER A 248 -11.79 18.08 14.45
N VAL A 249 -11.97 17.71 15.72
CA VAL A 249 -13.26 17.84 16.44
C VAL A 249 -13.26 19.03 17.40
N ARG A 250 -12.18 19.23 18.15
CA ARG A 250 -12.01 20.29 19.17
C ARG A 250 -10.59 20.87 19.11
N PRO A 251 -10.24 21.62 18.05
CA PRO A 251 -8.87 22.10 17.81
C PRO A 251 -8.30 22.94 18.96
N SER A 252 -9.12 23.78 19.62
CA SER A 252 -8.65 24.56 20.78
C SER A 252 -8.24 23.65 21.94
N LYS A 253 -9.02 22.60 22.21
CA LYS A 253 -8.74 21.65 23.28
C LYS A 253 -7.56 20.75 22.96
N PHE A 254 -7.40 20.38 21.69
CA PHE A 254 -6.19 19.73 21.19
C PHE A 254 -4.93 20.54 21.53
N ILE A 255 -4.91 21.84 21.23
CA ILE A 255 -3.75 22.71 21.49
C ILE A 255 -3.44 22.80 22.99
N GLU A 256 -4.48 22.98 23.82
CA GLU A 256 -4.37 23.01 25.28
C GLU A 256 -3.73 21.73 25.83
N LEU A 257 -4.32 20.57 25.52
CA LEU A 257 -3.82 19.27 26.00
C LEU A 257 -2.43 18.95 25.44
N PHE A 258 -2.11 19.40 24.22
CA PHE A 258 -0.78 19.24 23.64
C PHE A 258 0.26 20.04 24.44
N ASP A 259 -0.04 21.28 24.86
CA ASP A 259 0.87 22.07 25.71
C ASP A 259 1.12 21.40 27.06
N GLU A 260 0.08 20.84 27.67
CA GLU A 260 0.18 20.16 28.96
C GLU A 260 1.09 18.92 28.90
N SER A 261 1.18 18.27 27.74
CA SER A 261 1.77 16.93 27.61
C SER A 261 3.06 16.86 26.79
N ILE A 262 3.45 17.91 26.05
CA ILE A 262 4.65 17.90 25.20
C ILE A 262 5.97 17.65 25.95
N GLY A 263 6.03 18.04 27.23
CA GLY A 263 7.18 17.77 28.11
C GLY A 263 7.36 16.28 28.40
N GLU A 264 6.26 15.52 28.51
CA GLU A 264 6.30 14.08 28.72
C GLU A 264 6.70 13.33 27.43
N PHE A 265 6.34 13.89 26.27
CA PHE A 265 6.63 13.28 24.97
C PHE A 265 8.13 13.15 24.66
N GLN A 266 8.97 13.97 25.30
CA GLN A 266 10.42 13.90 25.12
C GLN A 266 11.02 12.54 25.51
N ASN A 267 10.30 11.78 26.33
CA ASN A 267 10.71 10.47 26.85
C ASN A 267 10.03 9.29 26.14
N ILE A 268 9.14 9.56 25.18
CA ILE A 268 8.36 8.52 24.50
C ILE A 268 9.11 8.09 23.24
N GLY A 269 9.68 6.88 23.29
CA GLY A 269 10.53 6.37 22.22
C GLY A 269 9.76 5.82 21.03
N GLY A 270 9.95 6.43 19.85
CA GLY A 270 9.86 5.72 18.58
C GLY A 270 8.48 5.32 18.06
N SER A 271 7.41 6.08 18.31
CA SER A 271 6.08 5.71 17.81
C SER A 271 5.76 6.13 16.37
N ASP A 272 5.20 5.18 15.63
CA ASP A 272 4.47 5.30 14.35
C ASP A 272 3.15 6.14 14.46
N GLY A 273 3.18 7.25 15.17
CA GLY A 273 2.06 8.20 15.18
C GLY A 273 2.43 9.59 15.68
N ALA A 274 3.69 9.80 16.07
CA ALA A 274 4.23 11.12 16.30
C ALA A 274 4.05 12.04 15.08
N ASP A 275 4.15 11.50 13.86
CA ASP A 275 3.94 12.25 12.62
C ASP A 275 2.49 12.68 12.45
N LYS A 276 1.52 11.84 12.82
CA LYS A 276 0.09 12.22 12.83
C LYS A 276 -0.15 13.39 13.78
N LEU A 277 0.44 13.34 14.97
CA LEU A 277 0.27 14.38 15.98
C LEU A 277 0.93 15.70 15.57
N PHE A 278 2.19 15.65 15.15
CA PHE A 278 2.91 16.85 14.70
C PHE A 278 2.31 17.41 13.41
N GLY A 279 1.85 16.56 12.49
CA GLY A 279 1.11 16.97 11.30
C GLY A 279 -0.22 17.64 11.65
N ALA A 280 -0.96 17.12 12.64
CA ALA A 280 -2.16 17.77 13.16
C ALA A 280 -1.84 19.16 13.75
N LEU A 281 -0.78 19.28 14.54
CA LEU A 281 -0.32 20.57 15.06
C LEU A 281 0.07 21.54 13.95
N ALA A 282 0.84 21.11 12.95
CA ALA A 282 1.24 21.92 11.81
C ALA A 282 0.03 22.48 11.04
N ARG A 283 -1.05 21.70 10.94
CA ARG A 283 -2.28 22.13 10.25
C ARG A 283 -3.10 23.13 11.06
N ILE A 284 -3.17 22.98 12.38
CA ILE A 284 -4.05 23.78 13.26
C ILE A 284 -3.35 25.04 13.76
N ASN A 285 -2.09 24.90 14.17
CA ASN A 285 -1.29 25.97 14.76
C ASN A 285 0.14 25.92 14.18
N PRO A 286 0.33 26.36 12.92
CA PRO A 286 1.62 26.29 12.25
C PRO A 286 2.70 27.09 12.97
N GLU A 287 2.37 28.21 13.61
CA GLU A 287 3.31 29.00 14.41
C GLU A 287 3.90 28.19 15.54
N LYS A 288 3.06 27.50 16.33
CA LYS A 288 3.51 26.66 17.43
C LYS A 288 4.32 25.45 16.93
N PHE A 289 3.89 24.82 15.84
CA PHE A 289 4.68 23.77 15.19
C PHE A 289 6.07 24.27 14.79
N LEU A 290 6.16 25.45 14.17
CA LEU A 290 7.43 26.05 13.79
C LEU A 290 8.31 26.34 15.02
N GLN A 291 7.75 26.87 16.11
CA GLN A 291 8.50 27.11 17.35
C GLN A 291 9.08 25.80 17.92
N ILE A 292 8.29 24.72 17.93
CA ILE A 292 8.76 23.40 18.38
C ILE A 292 9.83 22.87 17.43
N TYR A 293 9.61 22.92 16.13
CA TYR A 293 10.58 22.49 15.12
C TYR A 293 11.93 23.18 15.31
N GLU A 294 11.91 24.51 15.39
CA GLU A 294 13.08 25.37 15.56
C GLU A 294 13.83 25.06 16.87
N LYS A 295 13.10 24.85 17.97
CA LYS A 295 13.67 24.49 19.26
C LYS A 295 14.30 23.10 19.24
N GLN A 296 13.61 22.11 18.68
CA GLN A 296 14.02 20.71 18.77
C GLN A 296 15.15 20.36 17.81
N VAL A 297 15.11 20.87 16.57
CA VAL A 297 16.12 20.57 15.53
C VAL A 297 17.47 21.23 15.82
N ASN A 298 17.50 22.32 16.60
CA ASN A 298 18.73 23.02 17.00
C ASN A 298 19.38 22.51 18.29
N CYS A 299 18.70 21.65 19.04
CA CYS A 299 19.22 21.19 20.33
C CYS A 299 20.18 20.02 20.08
N SER A 300 21.49 20.24 20.28
CA SER A 300 22.55 19.24 20.07
C SER A 300 22.49 18.07 21.07
N GLU A 301 21.94 18.32 22.27
CA GLU A 301 21.73 17.30 23.31
C GLU A 301 20.46 16.47 23.09
N ASN A 302 19.73 16.74 21.99
CA ASN A 302 18.40 16.21 21.82
C ASN A 302 18.44 14.72 21.44
N LYS A 303 18.20 13.89 22.46
CA LYS A 303 17.96 12.45 22.31
C LYS A 303 16.57 12.13 21.73
N TYR A 304 15.84 13.13 21.21
CA TYR A 304 14.54 12.90 20.60
C TYR A 304 14.64 11.85 19.49
N GLN A 305 14.13 10.66 19.79
CA GLN A 305 13.90 9.62 18.79
C GLN A 305 12.84 10.08 17.76
N ASN A 306 12.03 11.09 18.11
CA ASN A 306 10.91 11.56 17.28
C ASN A 306 11.27 12.72 16.33
N LEU A 307 12.55 13.14 16.24
CA LEU A 307 12.97 14.19 15.29
C LEU A 307 12.64 13.82 13.83
N LYS A 308 12.75 12.53 13.48
CA LYS A 308 12.34 12.04 12.16
C LYS A 308 10.87 12.35 11.88
N TYR A 309 9.99 12.07 12.83
CA TYR A 309 8.54 12.29 12.66
C TYR A 309 8.17 13.77 12.66
N LEU A 310 8.82 14.57 13.50
CA LEU A 310 8.67 16.03 13.49
C LEU A 310 9.11 16.61 12.13
N ALA A 311 10.24 16.15 11.59
CA ALA A 311 10.74 16.54 10.27
C ALA A 311 9.83 16.05 9.13
N LYS A 312 9.34 14.82 9.20
CA LYS A 312 8.36 14.28 8.24
C LYS A 312 7.06 15.10 8.21
N SER A 313 6.68 15.72 9.33
CA SER A 313 5.44 16.48 9.44
C SER A 313 5.49 17.90 8.86
N ILE A 314 6.67 18.36 8.39
CA ILE A 314 6.77 19.69 7.76
C ILE A 314 5.96 19.77 6.45
N ASP A 315 5.69 18.64 5.80
CA ASP A 315 4.86 18.56 4.58
C ASP A 315 3.45 19.13 4.78
N CYS A 316 2.93 19.08 6.00
CA CYS A 316 1.65 19.66 6.40
C CYS A 316 1.64 21.21 6.34
N LEU A 317 2.81 21.84 6.21
CA LEU A 317 2.96 23.28 5.98
C LEU A 317 2.91 23.65 4.49
N ALA A 318 3.01 22.70 3.56
CA ALA A 318 3.14 22.96 2.13
C ALA A 318 2.03 23.86 1.60
N ASP A 319 0.77 23.58 1.96
CA ASP A 319 -0.39 24.30 1.43
C ASP A 319 -0.61 25.65 2.10
N LYS A 320 -0.37 25.76 3.42
CA LYS A 320 -0.70 26.96 4.22
C LYS A 320 0.48 27.92 4.37
N ARG A 321 1.71 27.41 4.34
CA ARG A 321 2.95 28.15 4.62
C ARG A 321 4.09 27.67 3.70
N PRO A 322 3.93 27.71 2.37
CA PRO A 322 4.88 27.14 1.42
C PRO A 322 6.30 27.71 1.58
N LYS A 323 6.44 29.00 1.88
CA LYS A 323 7.76 29.63 2.13
C LYS A 323 8.46 29.02 3.35
N SER A 324 7.72 28.75 4.43
CA SER A 324 8.27 28.11 5.63
C SER A 324 8.63 26.66 5.35
N PHE A 325 7.76 25.92 4.65
CA PHE A 325 8.02 24.54 4.24
C PHE A 325 9.33 24.43 3.43
N ILE A 326 9.48 25.23 2.38
CA ILE A 326 10.69 25.25 1.53
C ILE A 326 11.96 25.50 2.38
N ARG A 327 11.91 26.53 3.25
CA ARG A 327 13.03 26.87 4.15
C ARG A 327 13.37 25.72 5.11
N LEU A 328 12.35 25.03 5.63
CA LEU A 328 12.55 23.89 6.53
C LEU A 328 13.10 22.67 5.79
N CYS A 329 12.70 22.42 4.54
CA CYS A 329 13.30 21.37 3.71
C CYS A 329 14.79 21.64 3.48
N GLU A 330 15.16 22.86 3.09
CA GLU A 330 16.56 23.26 2.91
C GLU A 330 17.38 22.98 4.16
N ARG A 331 16.89 23.45 5.31
CA ARG A 331 17.59 23.30 6.57
C ARG A 331 17.63 21.85 7.05
N GLY A 332 16.54 21.11 6.91
CA GLY A 332 16.45 19.72 7.33
C GLY A 332 17.39 18.81 6.56
N MET A 333 17.52 19.03 5.24
CA MET A 333 18.48 18.33 4.39
C MET A 333 19.95 18.65 4.74
N ASN A 334 20.21 19.84 5.26
CA ASN A 334 21.54 20.28 5.73
C ASN A 334 21.79 20.01 7.23
N SER A 335 20.84 19.39 7.94
CA SER A 335 20.99 19.12 9.38
C SER A 335 22.10 18.12 9.64
N GLU A 336 22.87 18.27 10.72
CA GLU A 336 23.84 17.23 11.12
C GLU A 336 23.16 15.99 11.70
N ASN A 337 21.88 16.09 12.09
CA ASN A 337 21.13 14.99 12.69
C ASN A 337 20.52 14.08 11.61
N PRO A 338 20.92 12.79 11.52
CA PRO A 338 20.41 11.87 10.49
C PRO A 338 18.90 11.68 10.53
N SER A 339 18.28 11.71 11.72
CA SER A 339 16.83 11.55 11.85
C SER A 339 16.07 12.72 11.20
N VAL A 340 16.57 13.94 11.38
CA VAL A 340 16.00 15.14 10.73
C VAL A 340 16.17 15.05 9.21
N LYS A 341 17.34 14.65 8.72
CA LYS A 341 17.58 14.44 7.28
C LYS A 341 16.61 13.42 6.68
N ILE A 342 16.50 12.23 7.29
CA ILE A 342 15.61 11.15 6.84
C ILE A 342 14.17 11.66 6.77
N GLY A 343 13.67 12.26 7.87
CA GLY A 343 12.30 12.78 7.92
C GLY A 343 12.06 13.86 6.86
N THR A 344 13.05 14.73 6.63
CA THR A 344 12.97 15.78 5.61
C THR A 344 12.99 15.21 4.19
N ALA A 345 13.86 14.25 3.89
CA ALA A 345 13.95 13.58 2.59
C ALA A 345 12.61 12.94 2.19
N GLN A 346 11.92 12.34 3.16
CA GLN A 346 10.58 11.77 2.98
C GLN A 346 9.49 12.80 2.62
N THR A 347 9.75 14.10 2.76
CA THR A 347 8.80 15.19 2.42
C THR A 347 9.09 15.88 1.10
N LEU A 348 10.22 15.58 0.45
CA LEU A 348 10.65 16.29 -0.77
C LEU A 348 9.64 16.15 -1.91
N TYR A 349 8.83 15.09 -1.94
CA TYR A 349 7.79 14.90 -2.95
C TYR A 349 6.83 16.11 -3.05
N LYS A 350 6.43 16.69 -1.91
CA LYS A 350 5.61 17.92 -1.90
C LYS A 350 6.33 19.14 -2.46
N LEU A 351 7.64 19.21 -2.29
CA LEU A 351 8.45 20.31 -2.81
C LEU A 351 8.46 20.33 -4.34
N ALA A 352 8.39 19.18 -5.00
CA ALA A 352 8.31 19.11 -6.46
C ALA A 352 7.10 19.89 -7.01
N THR A 353 5.97 19.86 -6.30
CA THR A 353 4.74 20.57 -6.68
C THR A 353 4.86 22.09 -6.47
N LEU A 354 5.58 22.52 -5.44
CA LEU A 354 5.68 23.93 -5.06
C LEU A 354 6.83 24.67 -5.77
N ASN A 355 7.96 24.00 -5.94
CA ASN A 355 9.17 24.56 -6.51
C ASN A 355 10.07 23.44 -7.06
N LEU A 356 9.85 23.07 -8.32
CA LEU A 356 10.59 22.00 -8.99
C LEU A 356 12.10 22.24 -9.01
N THR A 357 12.55 23.49 -9.20
CA THR A 357 13.98 23.83 -9.18
C THR A 357 14.61 23.53 -7.82
N LYS A 358 13.94 23.94 -6.73
CA LYS A 358 14.42 23.68 -5.37
C LYS A 358 14.35 22.19 -5.01
N PHE A 359 13.30 21.51 -5.45
CA PHE A 359 13.21 20.05 -5.33
C PHE A 359 14.42 19.37 -5.96
N LEU A 360 14.77 19.71 -7.21
CA LEU A 360 15.91 19.12 -7.89
C LEU A 360 17.24 19.41 -7.19
N GLU A 361 17.41 20.62 -6.65
CA GLU A 361 18.59 20.97 -5.86
C GLU A 361 18.72 20.06 -4.62
N LEU A 362 17.66 19.94 -3.82
CA LEU A 362 17.66 19.12 -2.60
C LEU A 362 17.67 17.62 -2.89
N TYR A 363 17.04 17.18 -3.98
CA TYR A 363 17.11 15.82 -4.47
C TYR A 363 18.56 15.45 -4.80
N ASN A 364 19.25 16.27 -5.58
CA ASN A 364 20.66 16.03 -5.93
C ASN A 364 21.58 16.06 -4.70
N LEU A 365 21.26 16.88 -3.69
CA LEU A 365 21.95 16.89 -2.40
C LEU A 365 21.74 15.55 -1.67
N GLY A 366 20.49 15.11 -1.51
CA GLY A 366 20.14 13.87 -0.81
C GLY A 366 20.65 12.61 -1.49
N MET A 367 20.70 12.59 -2.83
CA MET A 367 21.26 11.47 -3.60
C MET A 367 22.77 11.27 -3.40
N LYS A 368 23.49 12.27 -2.87
CA LYS A 368 24.91 12.17 -2.51
C LYS A 368 25.14 11.71 -1.06
N ASP A 369 24.09 11.75 -0.24
CA ASP A 369 24.16 11.38 1.18
C ASP A 369 23.69 9.94 1.37
N GLU A 370 24.63 9.06 1.71
CA GLU A 370 24.37 7.62 1.83
C GLU A 370 23.29 7.28 2.86
N SER A 371 23.08 8.15 3.85
CA SER A 371 22.11 7.95 4.93
C SER A 371 20.65 8.23 4.53
N ILE A 372 20.42 8.94 3.43
CA ILE A 372 19.07 9.36 2.98
C ILE A 372 18.80 9.17 1.49
N GLN A 373 19.74 8.61 0.73
CA GLN A 373 19.59 8.41 -0.71
C GLN A 373 18.38 7.52 -1.07
N GLY A 374 17.95 6.61 -0.18
CA GLY A 374 16.78 5.75 -0.42
C GLY A 374 15.46 6.54 -0.34
N GLU A 375 15.27 7.28 0.74
CA GLU A 375 14.13 8.17 0.95
C GLU A 375 14.09 9.28 -0.10
N THR A 376 15.26 9.80 -0.48
CA THR A 376 15.39 10.78 -1.55
C THR A 376 14.96 10.20 -2.89
N ALA A 377 15.37 8.97 -3.23
CA ALA A 377 14.95 8.31 -4.46
C ALA A 377 13.44 8.02 -4.49
N GLU A 378 12.82 7.67 -3.36
CA GLU A 378 11.37 7.47 -3.25
C GLU A 378 10.59 8.80 -3.42
N SER A 379 11.18 9.93 -3.07
CA SER A 379 10.50 11.24 -3.10
C SER A 379 10.10 11.72 -4.51
N ILE A 380 10.51 11.04 -5.57
CA ILE A 380 10.17 11.41 -6.96
C ILE A 380 8.71 11.13 -7.32
N ILE A 381 7.92 10.46 -6.46
CA ILE A 381 6.57 9.98 -6.78
C ILE A 381 5.62 11.08 -7.32
N ASP A 382 5.68 12.30 -6.79
CA ASP A 382 4.81 13.39 -7.22
C ASP A 382 5.22 13.95 -8.60
N LEU A 383 6.47 13.75 -9.05
CA LEU A 383 6.90 14.13 -10.39
C LEU A 383 6.10 13.40 -11.47
N ALA A 384 5.55 12.23 -11.18
CA ALA A 384 4.66 11.50 -12.07
C ALA A 384 3.54 12.39 -12.66
N ASN A 385 2.98 13.30 -11.85
CA ASN A 385 1.89 14.17 -12.29
C ASN A 385 2.38 15.56 -12.77
N ILE A 386 3.59 15.98 -12.37
CA ILE A 386 4.12 17.33 -12.61
C ILE A 386 5.03 17.37 -13.84
N ASN A 387 5.93 16.40 -13.92
CA ASN A 387 6.91 16.25 -14.99
C ASN A 387 7.15 14.75 -15.24
N PRO A 388 6.23 14.08 -15.95
CA PRO A 388 6.28 12.63 -16.17
C PRO A 388 7.55 12.20 -16.92
N ILE A 389 8.09 13.04 -17.81
CA ILE A 389 9.33 12.76 -18.55
C ILE A 389 10.50 12.63 -17.57
N LEU A 390 10.66 13.61 -16.67
CA LEU A 390 11.71 13.58 -15.66
C LEU A 390 11.50 12.43 -14.66
N PHE A 391 10.26 12.13 -14.26
CA PHE A 391 9.96 10.99 -13.40
C PHE A 391 10.43 9.67 -14.02
N VAL A 392 10.13 9.44 -15.30
CA VAL A 392 10.58 8.25 -16.05
C VAL A 392 12.11 8.18 -16.08
N GLU A 393 12.78 9.30 -16.39
CA GLU A 393 14.25 9.38 -16.41
C GLU A 393 14.87 9.04 -15.06
N LEU A 394 14.34 9.60 -13.97
CA LEU A 394 14.82 9.33 -12.61
C LEU A 394 14.54 7.89 -12.18
N CYS A 395 13.42 7.28 -12.58
CA CYS A 395 13.16 5.86 -12.34
C CYS A 395 14.20 4.97 -13.05
N GLN A 396 14.50 5.26 -14.33
CA GLN A 396 15.52 4.52 -15.07
C GLN A 396 16.90 4.67 -14.43
N LYS A 397 17.30 5.88 -14.04
CA LYS A 397 18.57 6.12 -13.33
C LYS A 397 18.62 5.42 -11.98
N GLY A 398 17.54 5.49 -11.21
CA GLY A 398 17.45 4.97 -9.84
C GLY A 398 17.51 3.46 -9.76
N ILE A 399 16.77 2.73 -10.61
CA ILE A 399 16.81 1.27 -10.63
C ILE A 399 18.15 0.71 -11.16
N ASN A 400 18.87 1.51 -11.95
CA ASN A 400 20.20 1.19 -12.45
C ASN A 400 21.33 1.65 -11.50
N HIS A 401 20.99 2.23 -10.36
CA HIS A 401 21.98 2.83 -9.46
C HIS A 401 22.77 1.77 -8.70
N LYS A 402 24.03 2.08 -8.36
CA LYS A 402 24.92 1.18 -7.61
C LYS A 402 24.44 0.92 -6.17
N SER A 403 23.84 1.93 -5.53
CA SER A 403 23.32 1.81 -4.15
C SER A 403 21.99 1.05 -4.14
N LYS A 404 21.93 0.00 -3.31
CA LYS A 404 20.71 -0.77 -3.06
C LYS A 404 19.58 0.07 -2.45
N LEU A 405 19.90 1.05 -1.62
CA LEU A 405 18.91 1.94 -1.02
C LEU A 405 18.21 2.79 -2.09
N VAL A 406 18.98 3.29 -3.07
CA VAL A 406 18.41 4.02 -4.22
C VAL A 406 17.55 3.11 -5.09
N ARG A 407 18.03 1.90 -5.41
CA ARG A 407 17.24 0.93 -6.18
C ARG A 407 15.93 0.59 -5.46
N TYR A 408 15.98 0.41 -4.15
CA TYR A 408 14.80 0.11 -3.34
C TYR A 408 13.80 1.27 -3.30
N GLY A 409 14.26 2.49 -2.99
CA GLY A 409 13.40 3.68 -3.00
C GLY A 409 12.76 3.92 -4.38
N THR A 410 13.50 3.65 -5.45
CA THR A 410 12.99 3.72 -6.83
C THR A 410 11.98 2.60 -7.12
N ALA A 411 12.25 1.37 -6.68
CA ALA A 411 11.34 0.23 -6.89
C ALA A 411 9.97 0.47 -6.26
N LYS A 412 9.92 1.13 -5.09
CA LYS A 412 8.67 1.50 -4.40
C LYS A 412 7.76 2.42 -5.22
N VAL A 413 8.31 3.23 -6.11
CA VAL A 413 7.52 4.17 -6.94
C VAL A 413 7.20 3.62 -8.33
N LEU A 414 7.70 2.43 -8.70
CA LEU A 414 7.45 1.83 -10.01
C LEU A 414 5.96 1.62 -10.30
N GLY A 415 5.12 1.41 -9.27
CA GLY A 415 3.68 1.28 -9.47
C GLY A 415 3.07 2.49 -10.17
N LYS A 416 3.57 3.71 -9.88
CA LYS A 416 3.11 4.95 -10.52
C LYS A 416 3.58 5.07 -11.98
N LEU A 417 4.70 4.42 -12.33
CA LEU A 417 5.22 4.36 -13.70
C LEU A 417 4.34 3.48 -14.60
N ALA A 418 3.67 2.47 -14.05
CA ALA A 418 2.88 1.51 -14.81
C ALA A 418 1.75 2.16 -15.63
N SER A 419 1.04 3.15 -15.06
CA SER A 419 -0.01 3.89 -15.76
C SER A 419 0.55 4.94 -16.72
N LEU A 420 1.71 5.52 -16.42
CA LEU A 420 2.31 6.61 -17.20
C LEU A 420 3.09 6.12 -18.43
N ASN A 421 3.88 5.08 -18.26
CA ASN A 421 4.76 4.55 -19.28
C ASN A 421 4.93 3.03 -19.06
N PRO A 422 3.92 2.23 -19.45
CA PRO A 422 3.90 0.79 -19.20
C PRO A 422 5.09 0.07 -19.85
N THR A 423 5.56 0.56 -21.00
CA THR A 423 6.79 0.07 -21.65
C THR A 423 8.00 0.16 -20.73
N THR A 424 8.27 1.36 -20.21
CA THR A 424 9.41 1.56 -19.32
C THR A 424 9.20 0.82 -18.01
N TRP A 425 7.99 0.87 -17.44
CA TRP A 425 7.65 0.08 -16.25
C TRP A 425 7.99 -1.39 -16.46
N PHE A 426 7.58 -2.01 -17.56
CA PHE A 426 7.81 -3.43 -17.81
C PHE A 426 9.31 -3.79 -17.90
N ILE A 427 10.10 -2.92 -18.52
CA ILE A 427 11.56 -3.07 -18.58
C ILE A 427 12.17 -3.00 -17.17
N LEU A 428 11.78 -1.98 -16.38
CA LEU A 428 12.32 -1.78 -15.03
C LEU A 428 11.82 -2.84 -14.03
N TYR A 429 10.58 -3.29 -14.19
CA TYR A 429 9.99 -4.42 -13.45
C TYR A 429 10.84 -5.66 -13.63
N LYS A 430 11.06 -6.09 -14.88
CA LYS A 430 11.93 -7.26 -15.18
C LYS A 430 13.32 -7.09 -14.59
N LYS A 431 13.90 -5.90 -14.68
CA LYS A 431 15.21 -5.61 -14.12
C LYS A 431 15.23 -5.74 -12.59
N GLY A 432 14.23 -5.23 -11.89
CA GLY A 432 14.09 -5.39 -10.44
C GLY A 432 13.93 -6.84 -9.99
N LEU A 433 13.42 -7.72 -10.87
CA LEU A 433 13.32 -9.16 -10.63
C LEU A 433 14.60 -9.95 -10.96
N GLN A 434 15.52 -9.39 -11.76
CA GLN A 434 16.75 -10.06 -12.21
C GLN A 434 17.91 -9.97 -11.21
N GLU A 435 17.74 -9.22 -10.13
CA GLU A 435 18.72 -9.15 -9.06
C GLU A 435 18.91 -10.56 -8.46
N LYS A 436 20.18 -10.96 -8.28
CA LYS A 436 20.51 -12.26 -7.68
C LYS A 436 19.92 -12.32 -6.27
N ASP A 437 19.61 -13.54 -5.83
CA ASP A 437 19.08 -13.87 -4.48
C ASP A 437 20.15 -13.68 -3.39
N GLU A 438 20.74 -12.50 -3.38
CA GLU A 438 21.50 -11.98 -2.27
C GLU A 438 20.48 -11.32 -1.34
N GLU A 439 20.54 -11.63 -0.05
CA GLU A 439 19.69 -11.03 0.99
C GLU A 439 19.62 -9.50 0.87
N GLU A 440 20.69 -8.90 0.35
CA GLU A 440 20.82 -7.47 0.09
C GLU A 440 19.85 -6.89 -0.96
N ASN A 441 19.34 -7.69 -1.89
CA ASN A 441 18.45 -7.27 -2.97
C ASN A 441 16.98 -7.61 -2.71
N TYR A 442 16.70 -8.36 -1.64
CA TYR A 442 15.34 -8.82 -1.30
C TYR A 442 14.29 -7.70 -1.37
N ASN A 443 14.59 -6.53 -0.80
CA ASN A 443 13.66 -5.39 -0.75
C ASN A 443 13.42 -4.76 -2.13
N VAL A 444 14.43 -4.70 -3.01
CA VAL A 444 14.29 -4.18 -4.38
C VAL A 444 13.36 -5.09 -5.18
N THR A 445 13.64 -6.39 -5.11
CA THR A 445 12.87 -7.42 -5.82
C THR A 445 11.45 -7.52 -5.31
N LEU A 446 11.25 -7.46 -3.99
CA LEU A 446 9.94 -7.41 -3.36
C LEU A 446 9.13 -6.21 -3.88
N ALA A 447 9.68 -4.99 -3.79
CA ALA A 447 8.99 -3.77 -4.22
C ALA A 447 8.70 -3.75 -5.74
N ALA A 448 9.63 -4.26 -6.56
CA ALA A 448 9.41 -4.40 -7.99
C ALA A 448 8.25 -5.37 -8.29
N ALA A 449 8.21 -6.53 -7.64
CA ALA A 449 7.12 -7.49 -7.78
C ALA A 449 5.77 -6.92 -7.29
N GLU A 450 5.76 -6.18 -6.17
CA GLU A 450 4.56 -5.49 -5.66
C GLU A 450 3.97 -4.50 -6.69
N SER A 451 4.81 -3.86 -7.50
CA SER A 451 4.36 -2.90 -8.53
C SER A 451 3.46 -3.51 -9.61
N LEU A 452 3.45 -4.84 -9.76
CA LEU A 452 2.52 -5.57 -10.64
C LEU A 452 1.07 -5.22 -10.31
N GLY A 453 0.74 -5.04 -9.02
CA GLY A 453 -0.62 -4.69 -8.61
C GLY A 453 -1.10 -3.35 -9.17
N SER A 454 -0.19 -2.40 -9.39
CA SER A 454 -0.51 -1.12 -10.04
C SER A 454 -0.65 -1.27 -11.56
N PHE A 455 0.18 -2.09 -12.20
CA PHE A 455 0.05 -2.39 -13.63
C PHE A 455 -1.30 -3.03 -13.96
N VAL A 456 -1.82 -3.86 -13.07
CA VAL A 456 -3.13 -4.49 -13.22
C VAL A 456 -4.27 -3.49 -13.23
N GLN A 457 -4.18 -2.45 -12.39
CA GLN A 457 -5.19 -1.39 -12.34
C GLN A 457 -5.32 -0.64 -13.67
N THR A 458 -4.28 -0.62 -14.49
CA THR A 458 -4.31 0.00 -15.84
C THR A 458 -5.31 -0.68 -16.79
N LEU A 459 -5.74 -1.92 -16.52
CA LEU A 459 -6.79 -2.59 -17.30
C LEU A 459 -8.14 -1.86 -17.23
N THR A 460 -8.38 -1.09 -16.16
CA THR A 460 -9.62 -0.35 -15.94
C THR A 460 -9.57 1.09 -16.47
N GLU A 461 -8.41 1.54 -16.95
CA GLU A 461 -8.25 2.88 -17.51
C GLU A 461 -8.99 2.99 -18.84
N LYS A 462 -9.70 4.11 -19.01
CA LYS A 462 -10.45 4.42 -20.24
C LYS A 462 -9.52 4.59 -21.43
N GLU A 463 -8.42 5.29 -21.21
CA GLU A 463 -7.35 5.52 -22.18
C GLU A 463 -6.09 4.85 -21.64
N GLN A 464 -5.59 3.87 -22.38
CA GLN A 464 -4.41 3.12 -21.98
C GLN A 464 -3.21 3.62 -22.78
N ASN A 465 -2.14 3.99 -22.08
CA ASN A 465 -0.84 4.10 -22.73
C ASN A 465 -0.44 2.72 -23.25
N SER A 466 -0.04 2.61 -24.51
CA SER A 466 0.32 1.33 -25.12
C SER A 466 1.59 0.75 -24.48
N LEU A 467 1.57 -0.55 -24.18
CA LEU A 467 2.79 -1.30 -23.87
C LEU A 467 3.52 -1.61 -25.18
N ILE A 468 4.53 -0.83 -25.54
CA ILE A 468 5.25 -0.99 -26.80
C ILE A 468 6.29 -2.11 -26.64
N ASP A 469 5.94 -3.30 -27.12
CA ASP A 469 6.78 -4.49 -27.19
C ASP A 469 6.66 -5.16 -28.57
N ASP A 470 7.31 -6.32 -28.74
CA ASP A 470 7.29 -7.06 -30.02
C ASP A 470 5.86 -7.48 -30.41
N GLU A 471 5.03 -7.85 -29.44
CA GLU A 471 3.63 -8.21 -29.70
C GLU A 471 2.82 -6.98 -30.13
N TYR A 472 3.04 -5.80 -29.54
CA TYR A 472 2.43 -4.54 -30.02
C TYR A 472 2.84 -4.18 -31.44
N ASN A 473 4.14 -4.27 -31.75
CA ASN A 473 4.66 -3.99 -33.08
C ASN A 473 4.10 -4.96 -34.13
N PHE A 474 3.88 -6.23 -33.75
CA PHE A 474 3.16 -7.20 -34.56
C PHE A 474 1.74 -6.74 -34.87
N LEU A 475 0.97 -6.25 -33.89
CA LEU A 475 -0.40 -5.76 -34.10
C LEU A 475 -0.45 -4.57 -35.08
N ILE A 476 0.46 -3.60 -34.90
CA ILE A 476 0.59 -2.45 -35.81
C ILE A 476 0.90 -2.93 -37.23
N THR A 477 1.86 -3.84 -37.37
CA THR A 477 2.26 -4.39 -38.68
C THR A 477 1.10 -5.14 -39.32
N TYR A 478 0.36 -5.95 -38.56
CA TYR A 478 -0.81 -6.66 -39.02
C TYR A 478 -1.89 -5.70 -39.55
N LEU A 479 -2.22 -4.64 -38.80
CA LEU A 479 -3.23 -3.66 -39.19
C LEU A 479 -2.86 -2.87 -40.46
N HIS A 480 -1.58 -2.80 -40.81
CA HIS A 480 -1.09 -2.18 -42.05
C HIS A 480 -0.87 -3.19 -43.19
N SER A 481 -1.05 -4.48 -42.92
CA SER A 481 -0.81 -5.54 -43.89
C SER A 481 -2.02 -5.81 -44.79
N LYS A 482 -1.80 -6.60 -45.85
CA LYS A 482 -2.87 -7.12 -46.72
C LYS A 482 -3.86 -8.06 -46.03
N TYR A 483 -3.55 -8.58 -44.83
CA TYR A 483 -4.43 -9.52 -44.10
C TYR A 483 -5.68 -8.86 -43.52
N THR A 484 -5.73 -7.53 -43.52
CA THR A 484 -6.94 -6.75 -43.23
C THR A 484 -7.92 -6.71 -44.41
N LYS A 485 -7.55 -7.30 -45.56
CA LYS A 485 -8.36 -7.33 -46.79
C LYS A 485 -8.80 -8.75 -47.12
N ASN A 486 -10.01 -8.86 -47.64
CA ASN A 486 -10.55 -10.06 -48.26
C ASN A 486 -9.84 -10.37 -49.59
N PRO A 487 -9.99 -11.60 -50.14
CA PRO A 487 -9.40 -11.98 -51.43
C PRO A 487 -9.82 -11.07 -52.60
N ASP A 488 -10.99 -10.45 -52.51
CA ASP A 488 -11.54 -9.48 -53.46
C ASP A 488 -10.97 -8.06 -53.29
N ARG A 489 -9.99 -7.88 -52.38
CA ARG A 489 -9.34 -6.61 -51.97
C ARG A 489 -10.21 -5.65 -51.17
N ASN A 490 -11.45 -5.99 -50.84
CA ASN A 490 -12.26 -5.21 -49.91
C ASN A 490 -11.74 -5.38 -48.47
N HIS A 491 -11.85 -4.37 -47.62
CA HIS A 491 -11.46 -4.54 -46.21
C HIS A 491 -12.42 -5.49 -45.51
N ARG A 492 -11.86 -6.30 -44.61
CA ARG A 492 -12.63 -7.15 -43.72
C ARG A 492 -13.40 -6.28 -42.71
N PRO A 493 -14.58 -6.71 -42.25
CA PRO A 493 -15.30 -6.01 -41.20
C PRO A 493 -14.40 -5.81 -39.96
N LYS A 494 -14.45 -4.60 -39.38
CA LYS A 494 -13.70 -4.23 -38.16
C LYS A 494 -13.79 -5.29 -37.06
N GLN A 495 -15.00 -5.80 -36.81
CA GLN A 495 -15.27 -6.80 -35.78
C GLN A 495 -14.57 -8.14 -36.06
N GLU A 496 -14.45 -8.53 -37.32
CA GLU A 496 -13.79 -9.77 -37.72
C GLU A 496 -12.27 -9.67 -37.50
N ILE A 497 -11.67 -8.55 -37.93
CA ILE A 497 -10.24 -8.25 -37.69
C ILE A 497 -9.93 -8.24 -36.19
N GLN A 498 -10.78 -7.56 -35.40
CA GLN A 498 -10.62 -7.48 -33.95
C GLN A 498 -10.69 -8.87 -33.29
N GLN A 499 -11.68 -9.69 -33.66
CA GLN A 499 -11.83 -11.04 -33.12
C GLN A 499 -10.66 -11.96 -33.49
N GLU A 500 -10.15 -11.86 -34.71
CA GLU A 500 -8.97 -12.61 -35.13
C GLU A 500 -7.74 -12.19 -34.32
N LEU A 501 -7.49 -10.89 -34.20
CA LEU A 501 -6.35 -10.39 -33.40
C LEU A 501 -6.46 -10.79 -31.93
N ILE A 502 -7.65 -10.73 -31.32
CA ILE A 502 -7.91 -11.24 -29.97
C ILE A 502 -7.57 -12.73 -29.88
N LYS A 503 -7.99 -13.54 -30.86
CA LYS A 503 -7.70 -14.98 -30.91
C LYS A 503 -6.20 -15.24 -31.04
N LEU A 504 -5.50 -14.47 -31.86
CA LEU A 504 -4.05 -14.56 -32.06
C LEU A 504 -3.30 -14.22 -30.77
N VAL A 505 -3.67 -13.12 -30.09
CA VAL A 505 -3.03 -12.69 -28.85
C VAL A 505 -3.28 -13.68 -27.70
N ARG A 506 -4.48 -14.26 -27.58
CA ARG A 506 -4.78 -15.36 -26.63
C ARG A 506 -3.91 -16.59 -26.81
N ASN A 507 -3.36 -16.78 -28.00
CA ASN A 507 -2.53 -17.91 -28.37
C ASN A 507 -1.19 -17.43 -28.97
N SER A 508 -0.54 -16.44 -28.35
CA SER A 508 0.69 -15.85 -28.90
C SER A 508 1.87 -16.83 -28.98
N GLU A 509 1.82 -17.93 -28.24
CA GLU A 509 2.78 -19.04 -28.33
C GLU A 509 2.43 -20.07 -29.42
N GLY A 510 1.27 -19.94 -30.06
CA GLY A 510 0.76 -20.87 -31.06
C GLY A 510 1.44 -20.75 -32.43
N ILE A 511 1.40 -21.86 -33.19
CA ILE A 511 1.99 -21.96 -34.54
C ILE A 511 1.44 -20.90 -35.48
N ASP A 512 0.13 -20.59 -35.40
CA ASP A 512 -0.52 -19.61 -36.26
C ASP A 512 0.04 -18.20 -36.04
N TYR A 513 0.23 -17.79 -34.78
CA TYR A 513 0.82 -16.49 -34.42
C TYR A 513 2.26 -16.40 -34.95
N GLN A 514 3.08 -17.41 -34.65
CA GLN A 514 4.49 -17.44 -35.09
C GLN A 514 4.64 -17.46 -36.61
N LYS A 515 3.78 -18.22 -37.31
CA LYS A 515 3.78 -18.28 -38.78
C LYS A 515 3.42 -16.92 -39.37
N LEU A 516 2.36 -16.29 -38.86
CA LEU A 516 1.92 -14.98 -39.32
C LEU A 516 2.98 -13.91 -39.03
N GLN A 517 3.60 -13.94 -37.85
CA GLN A 517 4.71 -13.04 -37.50
C GLN A 517 5.86 -13.15 -38.51
N ARG A 518 6.34 -14.37 -38.82
CA ARG A 518 7.40 -14.58 -39.81
C ARG A 518 7.03 -14.08 -41.20
N ILE A 519 5.75 -14.23 -41.59
CA ILE A 519 5.29 -13.73 -42.90
C ILE A 519 5.31 -12.19 -42.90
N LEU A 520 4.86 -11.54 -41.84
CA LEU A 520 4.88 -10.09 -41.73
C LEU A 520 6.31 -9.52 -41.69
N GLU A 521 7.24 -10.23 -41.05
CA GLU A 521 8.67 -9.86 -41.03
C GLU A 521 9.35 -10.01 -42.41
N ALA A 522 8.83 -10.88 -43.28
CA ALA A 522 9.39 -11.14 -44.61
C ALA A 522 8.96 -10.13 -45.70
N GLY A 523 7.94 -9.30 -45.43
CA GLY A 523 7.33 -8.37 -46.41
C GLY A 523 6.28 -9.02 -47.30
#